data_AF-A0A7W4GJG8-F1
#
_entry.id   AF-A0A7W4GJG8-F1
#
_cell.length_a   1.000
_cell.length_b   1.000
_cell.length_c   1.000
_cell.angle_alpha   90.00
_cell.angle_beta   90.00
_cell.angle_gamma   90.00
#
_symmetry.space_group_name_H-M   'P 1'
#
loop_
_entity.id
_entity.type
_entity.pdbx_description
1 polymer ?
#
loop_
_entity_poly.entity_id
_entity_poly.type
_entity_poly.pdbx_seq_one_letter_code
_entity_poly.pdbx_strand_id
1 'polypeptide(L)'
;PSSSHIMLVLYRRIQDALEQSIVNASGQLKSDYERRLADIKMQITSVSNAPSQVPAIENFRLPDNDKQILELVKTLKKLKAILRAEHNKGKVDPSIFAQEEMRIDNLQLRINVDSMISRARAACFMKQYGSSKQMVTKALNTLHTIKSQTPNDPFIANKVDEAKQLLDEIMGAQKRSEPSAPKPKNEGDDLDMLFQPKKKW
;
A
#
# COMPACT_ATOMS: atom_id res chain seq x y z
N PRO A 1 -5.20 3.85 -12.63
CA PRO A 1 -5.51 4.26 -11.24
C PRO A 1 -6.50 5.44 -11.16
N SER A 2 -6.38 6.43 -12.04
CA SER A 2 -7.24 7.62 -12.09
C SER A 2 -8.63 7.30 -12.67
N SER A 3 -9.67 7.77 -11.99
CA SER A 3 -11.04 7.81 -12.49
C SER A 3 -11.29 9.10 -13.29
N SER A 4 -12.35 9.10 -14.11
CA SER A 4 -12.81 10.31 -14.80
C SER A 4 -13.15 11.44 -13.81
N HIS A 5 -13.67 11.13 -12.62
CA HIS A 5 -13.98 12.12 -11.59
C HIS A 5 -12.72 12.84 -11.08
N ILE A 6 -11.66 12.10 -10.74
CA ILE A 6 -10.39 12.72 -10.32
C ILE A 6 -9.80 13.58 -11.44
N MET A 7 -9.87 13.11 -12.69
CA MET A 7 -9.42 13.90 -13.85
C MET A 7 -10.19 15.23 -13.95
N LEU A 8 -11.50 15.21 -13.79
CA LEU A 8 -12.33 16.42 -13.80
C LEU A 8 -11.98 17.37 -12.66
N VAL A 9 -11.73 16.87 -11.44
CA VAL A 9 -11.30 17.69 -10.31
C VAL A 9 -9.98 18.41 -10.63
N LEU A 10 -9.01 17.69 -11.21
CA LEU A 10 -7.72 18.26 -11.59
C LEU A 10 -7.87 19.30 -12.70
N TYR A 11 -8.64 19.01 -13.75
CA TYR A 11 -8.85 19.94 -14.85
C TYR A 11 -9.58 21.20 -14.41
N ARG A 12 -10.62 21.09 -13.59
CA ARG A 12 -11.32 22.26 -13.03
C ARG A 12 -10.40 23.11 -12.16
N ARG A 13 -9.54 22.47 -11.36
CA ARG A 13 -8.54 23.17 -10.56
C ARG A 13 -7.52 23.93 -11.43
N ILE A 14 -7.10 23.34 -12.54
CA ILE A 14 -6.22 24.00 -13.52
C ILE A 14 -6.97 25.17 -14.19
N GLN A 15 -8.22 24.97 -14.58
CA GLN A 15 -9.08 26.02 -15.15
C GLN A 15 -9.16 27.23 -14.21
N ASP A 16 -9.47 27.01 -12.93
CA ASP A 16 -9.55 28.07 -11.92
C ASP A 16 -8.22 28.83 -11.78
N ALA A 17 -7.11 28.10 -11.74
CA ALA A 17 -5.78 28.70 -11.61
C ALA A 17 -5.41 29.53 -12.84
N LEU A 18 -5.78 29.07 -14.05
CA LEU A 18 -5.57 29.80 -15.30
C LEU A 18 -6.44 31.07 -15.35
N GLU A 19 -7.72 30.97 -14.98
CA GLU A 19 -8.63 32.12 -14.93
C GLU A 19 -8.09 33.21 -13.98
N GLN A 20 -7.60 32.83 -12.80
CA GLN A 20 -6.97 33.77 -11.87
C GLN A 20 -5.64 34.34 -12.39
N SER A 21 -4.86 33.54 -13.11
CA SER A 21 -3.57 33.97 -13.66
C SER A 21 -3.74 34.95 -14.82
N ILE A 22 -4.77 34.77 -15.66
CA ILE A 22 -5.09 35.66 -16.80
C ILE A 22 -5.42 37.07 -16.33
N VAL A 23 -6.12 37.21 -15.18
CA VAL A 23 -6.46 38.52 -14.60
C VAL A 23 -5.20 39.34 -14.27
N ASN A 24 -4.12 38.67 -13.89
CA ASN A 24 -2.88 39.32 -13.44
C ASN A 24 -1.77 39.30 -14.51
N ALA A 25 -1.99 38.66 -15.65
CA ALA A 25 -1.01 38.54 -16.73
C ALA A 25 -1.22 39.61 -17.81
N SER A 26 -0.14 39.94 -18.55
CA SER A 26 -0.17 40.89 -19.65
C SER A 26 0.68 40.42 -20.83
N GLY A 27 0.45 41.01 -22.01
CA GLY A 27 1.20 40.72 -23.23
C GLY A 27 1.12 39.25 -23.66
N GLN A 28 2.26 38.70 -24.11
CA GLN A 28 2.35 37.33 -24.63
C GLN A 28 1.94 36.27 -23.60
N LEU A 29 2.29 36.45 -22.32
CA LEU A 29 1.98 35.50 -21.26
C LEU A 29 0.48 35.32 -21.06
N LYS A 30 -0.30 36.41 -21.20
CA LYS A 30 -1.75 36.37 -21.12
C LYS A 30 -2.34 35.55 -22.26
N SER A 31 -1.88 35.78 -23.49
CA SER A 31 -2.32 35.03 -24.67
C SER A 31 -2.04 33.53 -24.54
N ASP A 32 -0.87 33.16 -24.00
CA ASP A 32 -0.51 31.76 -23.75
C ASP A 32 -1.45 31.11 -22.71
N TYR A 33 -1.82 31.83 -21.64
CA TYR A 33 -2.77 31.33 -20.65
C TYR A 33 -4.19 31.19 -21.20
N GLU A 34 -4.65 32.13 -22.02
CA GLU A 34 -5.96 32.06 -22.68
C GLU A 34 -6.04 30.86 -23.61
N ARG A 35 -4.97 30.59 -24.38
CA ARG A 35 -4.88 29.39 -25.21
C ARG A 35 -4.96 28.11 -24.38
N ARG A 36 -4.17 28.01 -23.30
CA ARG A 36 -4.22 26.84 -22.40
C ARG A 36 -5.58 26.68 -21.74
N LEU A 37 -6.26 27.78 -21.41
CA LEU A 37 -7.59 27.76 -20.83
C LEU A 37 -8.61 27.17 -21.81
N ALA A 38 -8.53 27.53 -23.10
CA ALA A 38 -9.37 26.94 -24.13
C ALA A 38 -9.13 25.43 -24.26
N ASP A 39 -7.85 24.99 -24.26
CA ASP A 39 -7.49 23.58 -24.31
C ASP A 39 -8.06 22.79 -23.12
N ILE A 40 -7.92 23.32 -21.90
CA ILE A 40 -8.45 22.69 -20.68
C ILE A 40 -9.98 22.65 -20.69
N LYS A 41 -10.66 23.70 -21.17
CA LYS A 41 -12.12 23.70 -21.32
C LYS A 41 -12.59 22.60 -22.27
N MET A 42 -11.91 22.42 -23.41
CA MET A 42 -12.19 21.32 -24.33
C MET A 42 -11.99 19.95 -23.66
N GLN A 43 -10.91 19.77 -22.89
CA GLN A 43 -10.68 18.52 -22.14
C GLN A 43 -11.77 18.25 -21.09
N ILE A 44 -12.22 19.27 -20.36
CA ILE A 44 -13.31 19.16 -19.39
C ILE A 44 -14.60 18.71 -20.08
N THR A 45 -14.96 19.32 -21.21
CA THR A 45 -16.15 18.93 -21.98
C THR A 45 -16.02 17.50 -22.50
N SER A 46 -14.86 17.12 -23.03
CA SER A 46 -14.61 15.77 -23.52
C SER A 46 -14.77 14.72 -22.41
N VAL A 47 -14.18 14.94 -21.23
CA VAL A 47 -14.26 13.98 -20.12
C VAL A 47 -15.64 13.96 -19.47
N SER A 48 -16.34 15.10 -19.44
CA SER A 48 -17.70 15.17 -18.88
C SER A 48 -18.75 14.48 -19.76
N ASN A 49 -18.57 14.50 -21.08
CA ASN A 49 -19.48 13.87 -22.03
C ASN A 49 -19.16 12.38 -22.27
N ALA A 50 -17.95 11.95 -21.93
CA ALA A 50 -17.58 10.54 -21.98
C ALA A 50 -18.25 9.76 -20.84
N PRO A 51 -18.57 8.47 -21.04
CA PRO A 51 -19.05 7.61 -19.96
C PRO A 51 -18.06 7.62 -18.79
N SER A 52 -18.55 7.69 -17.56
CA SER A 52 -17.70 7.67 -16.38
C SER A 52 -16.83 6.41 -16.35
N GLN A 53 -15.52 6.61 -16.50
CA GLN A 53 -14.52 5.55 -16.45
C GLN A 53 -13.96 5.48 -15.03
N VAL A 54 -14.37 4.45 -14.29
CA VAL A 54 -13.83 4.14 -12.96
C VAL A 54 -13.13 2.77 -13.07
N PRO A 55 -11.79 2.74 -13.27
CA PRO A 55 -11.08 1.47 -13.44
C PRO A 55 -11.29 0.55 -12.23
N ALA A 56 -11.53 -0.74 -12.42
CA ALA A 56 -11.63 -1.67 -11.30
C ALA A 56 -10.34 -1.67 -10.47
N ILE A 57 -10.46 -1.60 -9.14
CA ILE A 57 -9.30 -1.58 -8.23
C ILE A 57 -8.54 -2.92 -8.30
N GLU A 58 -9.23 -4.02 -8.61
CA GLU A 58 -8.68 -5.37 -8.81
C GLU A 58 -7.63 -5.45 -9.93
N ASN A 59 -7.72 -4.57 -10.93
CA ASN A 59 -6.76 -4.50 -12.02
C ASN A 59 -5.51 -3.68 -11.67
N PHE A 60 -5.45 -3.12 -10.46
CA PHE A 60 -4.27 -2.41 -10.00
C PHE A 60 -3.09 -3.38 -9.85
N ARG A 61 -1.95 -2.99 -10.41
CA ARG A 61 -0.68 -3.71 -10.30
C ARG A 61 0.38 -2.73 -9.82
N LEU A 62 1.22 -3.21 -8.92
CA LEU A 62 2.34 -2.45 -8.41
C LEU A 62 3.50 -2.51 -9.39
N PRO A 63 4.25 -1.40 -9.57
CA PRO A 63 5.54 -1.45 -10.23
C PRO A 63 6.55 -2.27 -9.41
N ASP A 64 7.49 -2.93 -10.07
CA ASP A 64 8.53 -3.73 -9.39
C ASP A 64 9.63 -2.87 -8.72
N ASN A 65 9.68 -1.58 -9.03
CA ASN A 65 10.71 -0.67 -8.52
C ASN A 65 10.23 0.08 -7.27
N ASP A 66 10.89 -0.14 -6.13
CA ASP A 66 10.59 0.54 -4.85
C ASP A 66 10.55 2.07 -4.96
N LYS A 67 11.40 2.68 -5.79
CA LYS A 67 11.36 4.14 -6.02
C LYS A 67 10.04 4.57 -6.67
N GLN A 68 9.54 3.78 -7.62
CA GLN A 68 8.26 4.04 -8.29
C GLN A 68 7.09 3.80 -7.34
N ILE A 69 7.15 2.76 -6.50
CA ILE A 69 6.15 2.51 -5.44
C ILE A 69 6.08 3.71 -4.49
N LEU A 70 7.22 4.22 -4.03
CA LEU A 70 7.26 5.40 -3.15
C LEU A 70 6.65 6.63 -3.81
N GLU A 71 6.98 6.89 -5.07
CA GLU A 71 6.43 8.04 -5.80
C GLU A 71 4.92 7.89 -6.04
N LEU A 72 4.44 6.67 -6.28
CA LEU A 72 3.02 6.38 -6.40
C LEU A 72 2.27 6.68 -5.10
N VAL A 73 2.80 6.24 -3.95
CA VAL A 73 2.22 6.56 -2.63
C VAL A 73 2.18 8.08 -2.39
N LYS A 74 3.26 8.80 -2.71
CA LYS A 74 3.30 10.27 -2.61
C LYS A 74 2.26 10.93 -3.51
N THR A 75 2.12 10.44 -4.74
CA THR A 75 1.14 10.94 -5.71
C THR A 75 -0.28 10.74 -5.22
N LEU A 76 -0.62 9.56 -4.69
CA LEU A 76 -1.94 9.29 -4.11
C LEU A 76 -2.25 10.20 -2.91
N LYS A 77 -1.27 10.44 -2.03
CA LYS A 77 -1.43 11.39 -0.91
C LYS A 77 -1.69 12.82 -1.39
N LYS A 78 -0.95 13.27 -2.41
CA LYS A 78 -1.17 14.58 -3.04
C LYS A 78 -2.56 14.67 -3.68
N LEU A 79 -2.98 13.65 -4.43
CA LEU A 79 -4.32 13.59 -5.02
C LEU A 79 -5.42 13.68 -3.95
N LYS A 80 -5.27 12.95 -2.83
CA LYS A 80 -6.21 13.03 -1.71
C LYS A 80 -6.30 14.44 -1.12
N ALA A 81 -5.16 15.09 -0.92
CA ALA A 81 -5.10 16.46 -0.40
C ALA A 81 -5.78 17.46 -1.35
N ILE A 82 -5.56 17.29 -2.66
CA ILE A 82 -6.22 18.12 -3.69
C ILE A 82 -7.72 17.90 -3.68
N LEU A 83 -8.17 16.64 -3.68
CA LEU A 83 -9.60 16.29 -3.64
C LEU A 83 -10.30 16.92 -2.43
N ARG A 84 -9.70 16.85 -1.25
CA ARG A 84 -10.21 17.51 -0.03
C ARG A 84 -10.25 19.02 -0.15
N ALA A 85 -9.20 19.63 -0.69
CA ALA A 85 -9.16 21.08 -0.87
C ALA A 85 -10.26 21.57 -1.82
N GLU A 86 -10.54 20.83 -2.90
CA GLU A 86 -11.61 21.20 -3.84
C GLU A 86 -13.01 20.88 -3.29
N HIS A 87 -13.17 19.83 -2.50
CA HIS A 87 -14.41 19.56 -1.77
C HIS A 87 -14.72 20.65 -0.74
N ASN A 88 -13.73 21.11 0.03
CA ASN A 88 -13.89 22.19 1.01
C ASN A 88 -14.30 23.54 0.38
N LYS A 89 -14.04 23.73 -0.92
CA LYS A 89 -14.51 24.88 -1.70
C LYS A 89 -15.91 24.69 -2.30
N GLY A 90 -16.56 23.55 -2.06
CA GLY A 90 -17.86 23.20 -2.64
C GLY A 90 -17.83 22.82 -4.11
N LYS A 91 -16.66 22.53 -4.70
CA LYS A 91 -16.50 22.25 -6.14
C LYS A 91 -16.68 20.77 -6.51
N VAL A 92 -16.76 19.90 -5.50
CA VAL A 92 -16.87 18.46 -5.65
C VAL A 92 -18.10 17.98 -4.90
N ASP A 93 -18.98 17.26 -5.61
CA ASP A 93 -20.15 16.63 -5.02
C ASP A 93 -19.76 15.71 -3.84
N PRO A 94 -20.47 15.77 -2.70
CA PRO A 94 -20.13 14.96 -1.52
C PRO A 94 -20.11 13.45 -1.75
N SER A 95 -20.97 12.93 -2.63
CA SER A 95 -21.02 11.50 -2.97
C SER A 95 -19.79 11.10 -3.78
N ILE A 96 -19.45 11.90 -4.80
CA ILE A 96 -18.23 11.69 -5.60
C ILE A 96 -16.99 11.80 -4.72
N PHE A 97 -16.94 12.79 -3.83
CA PHE A 97 -15.85 12.97 -2.88
C PHE A 97 -15.64 11.72 -2.02
N ALA A 98 -16.69 11.21 -1.37
CA ALA A 98 -16.60 10.04 -0.50
C ALA A 98 -16.14 8.78 -1.26
N GLN A 99 -16.65 8.55 -2.47
CA GLN A 99 -16.28 7.41 -3.30
C GLN A 99 -14.81 7.47 -3.72
N GLU A 100 -14.35 8.62 -4.20
CA GLU A 100 -12.96 8.80 -4.65
C GLU A 100 -11.98 8.79 -3.47
N GLU A 101 -12.36 9.35 -2.32
CA GLU A 101 -11.55 9.29 -1.10
C GLU A 101 -11.36 7.85 -0.63
N MET A 102 -12.45 7.08 -0.54
CA MET A 102 -12.41 5.66 -0.18
C MET A 102 -11.56 4.85 -1.18
N ARG A 103 -11.68 5.16 -2.47
CA ARG A 103 -10.89 4.51 -3.53
C ARG A 103 -9.39 4.78 -3.37
N ILE A 104 -9.01 6.02 -3.11
CA ILE A 104 -7.59 6.39 -2.88
C ILE A 104 -7.06 5.67 -1.63
N ASP A 105 -7.86 5.58 -0.57
CA ASP A 105 -7.47 4.88 0.66
C ASP A 105 -7.29 3.39 0.43
N ASN A 106 -8.22 2.76 -0.28
CA ASN A 106 -8.12 1.34 -0.62
C ASN A 106 -6.84 1.06 -1.43
N LEU A 107 -6.53 1.89 -2.44
CA LEU A 107 -5.28 1.78 -3.20
C LEU A 107 -4.04 1.89 -2.30
N GLN A 108 -4.01 2.84 -1.36
CA GLN A 108 -2.88 2.98 -0.43
C GLN A 108 -2.72 1.76 0.48
N LEU A 109 -3.82 1.20 0.99
CA LEU A 109 -3.79 0.00 1.83
C LEU A 109 -3.28 -1.22 1.05
N ARG A 110 -3.72 -1.41 -0.20
CA ARG A 110 -3.22 -2.48 -1.09
C ARG A 110 -1.72 -2.35 -1.34
N ILE A 111 -1.25 -1.15 -1.72
CA ILE A 111 0.18 -0.86 -1.91
C ILE A 111 0.99 -1.19 -0.65
N ASN A 112 0.46 -0.82 0.52
CA ASN A 112 1.12 -1.10 1.79
C ASN A 112 1.26 -2.61 2.02
N VAL A 113 0.17 -3.37 1.91
CA VAL A 113 0.17 -4.84 2.11
C VAL A 113 1.21 -5.51 1.21
N ASP A 114 1.18 -5.22 -0.09
CA ASP A 114 2.12 -5.81 -1.04
C ASP A 114 3.58 -5.43 -0.75
N SER A 115 3.84 -4.16 -0.44
CA SER A 115 5.18 -3.70 -0.05
C SER A 115 5.67 -4.38 1.23
N MET A 116 4.78 -4.63 2.19
CA MET A 116 5.13 -5.33 3.43
C MET A 116 5.42 -6.81 3.20
N ILE A 117 4.63 -7.50 2.38
CA ILE A 117 4.85 -8.89 2.01
C ILE A 117 6.18 -9.04 1.24
N SER A 118 6.44 -8.18 0.26
CA SER A 118 7.69 -8.18 -0.50
C SER A 118 8.92 -7.98 0.41
N ARG A 119 8.88 -6.98 1.30
CA ARG A 119 9.96 -6.75 2.28
C ARG A 119 10.10 -7.88 3.30
N ALA A 120 9.00 -8.52 3.69
CA ALA A 120 9.05 -9.68 4.57
C ALA A 120 9.76 -10.87 3.91
N ARG A 121 9.51 -11.13 2.62
CA ARG A 121 10.24 -12.16 1.86
C ARG A 121 11.74 -11.86 1.84
N ALA A 122 12.13 -10.63 1.53
CA ALA A 122 13.52 -10.21 1.53
C ALA A 122 14.16 -10.37 2.93
N ALA A 123 13.48 -9.97 4.00
CA ALA A 123 13.95 -10.14 5.36
C ALA A 123 14.07 -11.63 5.77
N CYS A 124 13.15 -12.49 5.32
CA CYS A 124 13.22 -13.94 5.52
C CYS A 124 14.48 -14.52 4.86
N PHE A 125 14.75 -14.13 3.62
CA PHE A 125 15.95 -14.53 2.89
C PHE A 125 17.25 -14.10 3.60
N MET A 126 17.25 -12.90 4.19
CA MET A 126 18.35 -12.39 5.02
C MET A 126 18.41 -12.99 6.43
N LYS A 127 17.59 -14.03 6.73
CA LYS A 127 17.47 -14.69 8.05
C LYS A 127 17.03 -13.75 9.18
N GLN A 128 16.41 -12.62 8.85
CA GLN A 128 15.84 -11.67 9.81
C GLN A 128 14.39 -12.04 10.13
N TYR A 129 14.19 -13.21 10.74
CA TYR A 129 12.85 -13.80 10.93
C TYR A 129 11.93 -12.96 11.82
N GLY A 130 12.47 -12.31 12.86
CA GLY A 130 11.69 -11.42 13.73
C GLY A 130 11.08 -10.24 12.97
N SER A 131 11.91 -9.53 12.18
CA SER A 131 11.47 -8.42 11.32
C SER A 131 10.47 -8.89 10.25
N SER A 132 10.74 -10.03 9.63
CA SER A 132 9.87 -10.64 8.61
C SER A 132 8.49 -10.96 9.19
N LYS A 133 8.43 -11.67 10.33
CA LYS A 133 7.19 -11.98 11.05
C LYS A 133 6.39 -10.73 11.40
N GLN A 134 7.06 -9.69 11.93
CA GLN A 134 6.40 -8.43 12.27
C GLN A 134 5.76 -7.76 11.05
N MET A 135 6.43 -7.79 9.90
CA MET A 135 5.91 -7.23 8.64
C MET A 135 4.69 -8.01 8.14
N VAL A 136 4.73 -9.35 8.16
CA VAL A 136 3.60 -10.19 7.76
C VAL A 136 2.40 -10.01 8.69
N THR A 137 2.59 -9.99 10.02
CA THR A 137 1.51 -9.75 10.98
C THR A 137 0.83 -8.39 10.73
N LYS A 138 1.62 -7.34 10.49
CA LYS A 138 1.07 -6.01 10.16
C LYS A 138 0.31 -6.01 8.82
N ALA A 139 0.78 -6.74 7.82
CA ALA A 139 0.08 -6.90 6.54
C ALA A 139 -1.28 -7.59 6.74
N LEU A 140 -1.34 -8.67 7.53
CA LEU A 140 -2.59 -9.36 7.88
C LEU A 140 -3.57 -8.43 8.60
N ASN A 141 -3.10 -7.66 9.59
CA ASN A 141 -3.96 -6.69 10.28
C ASN A 141 -4.52 -5.64 9.32
N THR A 142 -3.71 -5.17 8.37
CA THR A 142 -4.15 -4.23 7.33
C THR A 142 -5.20 -4.86 6.42
N LEU A 143 -5.02 -6.12 6.01
CA LEU A 143 -6.01 -6.86 5.22
C LEU A 143 -7.35 -7.02 5.95
N HIS A 144 -7.34 -7.23 7.27
CA HIS A 144 -8.56 -7.23 8.08
C HIS A 144 -9.28 -5.88 8.06
N THR A 145 -8.54 -4.77 8.10
CA THR A 145 -9.12 -3.42 7.94
C THR A 145 -9.71 -3.20 6.55
N ILE A 146 -9.06 -3.67 5.48
CA ILE A 146 -9.62 -3.58 4.13
C ILE A 146 -10.91 -4.42 4.04
N LYS A 147 -10.94 -5.60 4.67
CA LYS A 147 -12.11 -6.50 4.64
C LYS A 147 -13.36 -5.89 5.26
N SER A 148 -13.22 -5.07 6.31
CA SER A 148 -14.38 -4.39 6.90
C SER A 148 -14.95 -3.30 5.99
N GLN A 149 -14.12 -2.70 5.13
CA GLN A 149 -14.53 -1.66 4.17
C GLN A 149 -15.02 -2.26 2.84
N THR A 150 -14.46 -3.40 2.43
CA THR A 150 -14.77 -4.04 1.14
C THR A 150 -14.84 -5.57 1.32
N PRO A 151 -15.96 -6.11 1.83
CA PRO A 151 -16.05 -7.51 2.27
C PRO A 151 -15.88 -8.54 1.15
N ASN A 152 -16.26 -8.20 -0.08
CA ASN A 152 -16.33 -9.11 -1.22
C ASN A 152 -15.14 -8.97 -2.20
N ASP A 153 -14.03 -8.39 -1.75
CA ASP A 153 -12.86 -8.14 -2.60
C ASP A 153 -11.96 -9.40 -2.74
N PRO A 154 -11.86 -10.01 -3.92
CA PRO A 154 -11.05 -11.22 -4.15
C PRO A 154 -9.56 -11.01 -3.84
N PHE A 155 -9.07 -9.77 -3.96
CA PHE A 155 -7.70 -9.40 -3.63
C PHE A 155 -7.35 -9.77 -2.18
N ILE A 156 -8.29 -9.59 -1.26
CA ILE A 156 -8.07 -9.82 0.17
C ILE A 156 -7.83 -11.30 0.45
N ALA A 157 -8.67 -12.19 -0.11
CA ALA A 157 -8.52 -13.63 0.09
C ALA A 157 -7.15 -14.11 -0.39
N ASN A 158 -6.77 -13.74 -1.62
CA ASN A 158 -5.49 -14.10 -2.21
C ASN A 158 -4.30 -13.62 -1.37
N LYS A 159 -4.35 -12.37 -0.88
CA LYS A 159 -3.26 -11.79 -0.08
C LYS A 159 -3.20 -12.32 1.34
N VAL A 160 -4.34 -12.69 1.93
CA VAL A 160 -4.39 -13.36 3.23
C VAL A 160 -3.73 -14.73 3.13
N ASP A 161 -4.04 -15.51 2.09
CA ASP A 161 -3.45 -16.83 1.90
C ASP A 161 -1.95 -16.73 1.63
N GLU A 162 -1.51 -15.80 0.79
CA GLU A 162 -0.09 -15.51 0.55
C GLU A 162 0.65 -15.12 1.85
N ALA A 163 0.05 -14.23 2.65
CA ALA A 163 0.65 -13.80 3.91
C ALA A 163 0.73 -14.93 4.94
N LYS A 164 -0.28 -15.82 5.01
CA LYS A 164 -0.26 -16.99 5.89
C LYS A 164 0.82 -17.99 5.47
N GLN A 165 0.93 -18.30 4.19
CA GLN A 165 1.97 -19.18 3.66
C GLN A 165 3.37 -18.66 4.01
N LEU A 166 3.60 -17.36 3.81
CA LEU A 166 4.88 -16.73 4.17
C LEU A 166 5.13 -16.79 5.69
N LEU A 167 4.11 -16.61 6.52
CA LEU A 167 4.25 -16.72 7.97
C LEU A 167 4.69 -18.13 8.41
N ASP A 168 4.08 -19.16 7.83
CA ASP A 168 4.42 -20.56 8.10
C ASP A 168 5.86 -20.87 7.64
N GLU A 169 6.27 -20.35 6.49
CA GLU A 169 7.64 -20.45 5.99
C GLU A 169 8.65 -19.81 6.97
N ILE A 170 8.37 -18.59 7.42
CA ILE A 170 9.21 -17.86 8.39
C ILE A 170 9.32 -18.65 9.70
N MET A 171 8.20 -19.17 10.22
CA MET A 171 8.20 -19.95 11.46
C MET A 171 8.99 -21.25 11.32
N GLY A 172 8.84 -21.95 10.20
CA GLY A 172 9.60 -23.16 9.89
C GLY A 172 11.10 -22.88 9.75
N ALA A 173 11.47 -21.80 9.05
CA ALA A 173 12.86 -21.39 8.85
C ALA A 173 13.52 -20.96 10.17
N GLN A 174 12.79 -20.21 11.02
CA GLN A 174 13.26 -19.82 12.35
C GLN A 174 13.55 -21.06 13.21
N LYS A 175 12.62 -22.02 13.28
CA LYS A 175 12.79 -23.25 14.07
C LYS A 175 13.98 -24.11 13.61
N ARG A 176 14.27 -24.14 12.30
CA ARG A 176 15.46 -24.83 11.76
C ARG A 176 16.77 -24.10 12.03
N SER A 177 16.71 -22.78 12.21
CA SER A 177 17.88 -21.95 12.48
C SER A 177 18.23 -21.84 13.97
N GLU A 178 17.27 -22.14 14.86
CA GLU A 178 17.53 -22.21 16.28
C GLU A 178 18.46 -23.40 16.57
N PRO A 179 19.60 -23.19 17.26
CA PRO A 179 20.46 -24.30 17.63
C PRO A 179 19.66 -25.24 18.54
N SER A 180 19.55 -26.51 18.16
CA SER A 180 19.01 -27.54 19.04
C SER A 180 19.83 -27.48 20.33
N ALA A 181 19.20 -27.15 21.45
CA ALA A 181 19.83 -27.25 22.75
C ALA A 181 20.45 -28.65 22.84
N PRO A 182 21.75 -28.79 23.22
CA PRO A 182 22.30 -30.09 23.48
C PRO A 182 21.38 -30.73 24.54
N LYS A 183 20.80 -31.89 24.21
CA LYS A 183 20.10 -32.70 25.21
C LYS A 183 21.05 -32.80 26.40
N PRO A 184 20.61 -32.50 27.64
CA PRO A 184 21.48 -32.71 28.79
C PRO A 184 21.95 -34.16 28.73
N LYS A 185 23.25 -34.37 28.50
CA LYS A 185 23.83 -35.68 28.72
C LYS A 185 23.55 -35.99 30.20
N ASN A 186 23.05 -37.20 30.47
CA ASN A 186 22.87 -37.69 31.83
C ASN A 186 24.24 -37.74 32.53
N GLU A 187 24.72 -36.62 33.06
CA GLU A 187 25.91 -36.54 33.94
C GLU A 187 25.63 -37.18 35.31
N GLY A 188 24.39 -37.59 35.58
CA GLY A 188 24.00 -38.30 36.81
C GLY A 188 24.58 -39.71 36.92
N ASP A 189 24.67 -40.48 35.82
CA ASP A 189 25.12 -41.87 35.88
C ASP A 189 26.64 -41.99 36.16
N ASP A 190 27.45 -41.07 35.63
CA ASP A 190 28.91 -41.08 35.84
C ASP A 190 29.29 -40.67 37.28
N LEU A 191 28.51 -39.78 37.90
CA LEU A 191 28.73 -39.40 39.29
C LEU A 191 28.37 -40.54 40.25
N ASP A 192 27.25 -41.23 40.00
CA ASP A 192 26.79 -42.35 40.84
C ASP A 192 27.68 -43.59 40.68
N MET A 193 28.30 -43.77 39.51
CA MET A 193 29.29 -44.82 39.27
C MET A 193 30.59 -44.61 40.07
N LEU A 194 30.92 -43.35 40.42
CA LEU A 194 32.12 -43.00 41.20
C LEU A 194 31.96 -43.29 42.71
N PHE A 195 30.72 -43.38 43.20
CA PHE A 195 30.41 -43.65 44.61
C PHE A 195 29.95 -45.09 44.87
N GLN A 196 30.02 -45.98 43.88
CA GLN A 196 29.75 -47.40 44.13
C GLN A 196 30.79 -47.98 45.09
N PRO A 197 30.36 -48.70 46.15
CA PRO A 197 31.28 -49.29 47.09
C PRO A 197 32.19 -50.28 46.38
N LYS A 198 33.51 -50.02 46.39
CA LYS A 198 34.51 -50.86 45.71
C LYS A 198 34.37 -52.32 46.17
N LYS A 199 34.14 -53.22 45.21
CA LYS A 199 34.16 -54.67 45.46
C LYS A 199 35.53 -55.07 46.00
N LYS A 200 35.54 -55.65 47.20
CA LYS A 200 36.71 -56.30 47.78
C LYS A 200 37.01 -57.57 46.99
N TRP A 201 38.27 -57.73 46.63
CA TRP A 201 38.83 -58.97 46.11
C TRP A 201 38.87 -60.03 47.21
#